data_AF-A0A6P0XS31-F1
#
_entry.id   AF-A0A6P0XS31-F1
#
_cell.length_a   1.000
_cell.length_b   1.000
_cell.length_c   1.000
_cell.angle_alpha   90.00
_cell.angle_beta   90.00
_cell.angle_gamma   90.00
#
_symmetry.space_group_name_H-M   'P 1'
#
loop_
_entity.id
_entity.type
_entity.pdbx_description
1 polymer ?
#
loop_
_entity_poly.entity_id
_entity_poly.type
_entity_poly.pdbx_seq_one_letter_code
_entity_poly.pdbx_strand_id
1 'polypeptide(L)'
;MSAEWAKMRHLGESLKDEKMFFNKRWCAYPKSDWNELFKNLLQGINVVYDALVSNVDLEKKEVILDSGTTISYDMLISTMSIDKLFGYPYGKLKYSGYEIEPVILERDYYGEFNSKPISMTYFPEKDHIQARITDYKSFQKKETLETYQGRTIITIEKPSHQQEFYPSNDSENAKLLEKYLELAATHKDVITFGRKGLYKYLTTDTTTEMALRLQKYFPDWQELNVASRLDAYNIVRGNWNN
;
A
#
# COMPACT_ATOMS: atom_id res chain seq x y z
N MET A 1 15.94 3.52 13.74
CA MET A 1 15.54 2.16 13.33
C MET A 1 16.04 1.20 14.41
N SER A 2 15.21 0.25 14.90
CA SER A 2 15.68 -0.71 15.90
C SER A 2 16.57 -1.78 15.26
N ALA A 3 17.51 -2.33 16.03
CA ALA A 3 18.35 -3.44 15.57
C ALA A 3 17.53 -4.68 15.18
N GLU A 4 16.37 -4.88 15.83
CA GLU A 4 15.43 -5.95 15.50
C GLU A 4 14.87 -5.80 14.08
N TRP A 5 14.53 -4.58 13.67
CA TRP A 5 13.99 -4.32 12.34
C TRP A 5 15.01 -4.63 11.23
N ALA A 6 16.28 -4.24 11.44
CA ALA A 6 17.36 -4.53 10.52
C ALA A 6 17.63 -6.03 10.38
N LYS A 7 17.55 -6.79 11.49
CA LYS A 7 17.68 -8.25 11.50
C LYS A 7 16.49 -8.93 10.81
N MET A 8 15.27 -8.51 11.11
CA MET A 8 14.03 -9.04 10.51
C MET A 8 14.04 -8.89 8.99
N ARG A 9 14.51 -7.75 8.49
CA ARG A 9 14.57 -7.44 7.06
C ARG A 9 15.82 -7.95 6.37
N HIS A 10 16.70 -8.63 7.09
CA HIS A 10 17.97 -9.14 6.57
C HIS A 10 18.75 -8.07 5.78
N LEU A 11 18.82 -6.83 6.29
CA LEU A 11 19.42 -5.66 5.58
C LEU A 11 20.95 -5.70 5.46
N GLY A 12 21.56 -6.89 5.42
CA GLY A 12 22.99 -7.07 5.20
C GLY A 12 23.22 -7.95 3.97
N GLU A 13 23.95 -7.43 2.99
CA GLU A 13 24.42 -8.21 1.84
C GLU A 13 25.93 -8.09 1.65
N SER A 14 26.51 -9.16 1.08
CA SER A 14 27.91 -9.25 0.67
C SER A 14 28.04 -8.69 -0.76
N LEU A 15 28.91 -7.70 -0.94
CA LEU A 15 29.30 -7.18 -2.28
C LEU A 15 29.88 -8.27 -3.20
N LYS A 16 30.27 -9.44 -2.67
CA LYS A 16 30.84 -10.55 -3.44
C LYS A 16 29.79 -11.44 -4.10
N ASP A 17 28.54 -11.35 -3.69
CA ASP A 17 27.56 -12.39 -4.01
C ASP A 17 26.70 -12.08 -5.26
N GLU A 18 26.90 -10.92 -5.92
CA GLU A 18 26.13 -10.45 -7.11
C GLU A 18 24.62 -10.77 -7.05
N LYS A 19 24.04 -10.55 -5.88
CA LYS A 19 22.67 -10.92 -5.55
C LYS A 19 21.73 -9.76 -5.91
N MET A 20 20.56 -10.08 -6.48
CA MET A 20 19.48 -9.10 -6.65
C MET A 20 18.80 -8.85 -5.30
N PHE A 21 18.16 -7.69 -5.11
CA PHE A 21 17.48 -7.35 -3.85
C PHE A 21 16.43 -8.40 -3.37
N PHE A 22 15.87 -9.21 -4.28
CA PHE A 22 14.85 -10.22 -3.99
C PHE A 22 15.20 -11.60 -4.60
N ASN A 23 16.22 -12.29 -4.09
CA ASN A 23 16.68 -13.56 -4.71
C ASN A 23 15.83 -14.80 -4.38
N LYS A 24 14.95 -14.74 -3.39
CA LYS A 24 14.21 -15.92 -2.89
C LYS A 24 12.74 -15.94 -3.31
N ARG A 25 12.27 -14.93 -4.03
CA ARG A 25 10.85 -14.76 -4.40
C ARG A 25 10.72 -14.65 -5.92
N TRP A 26 9.56 -15.03 -6.44
CA TRP A 26 9.23 -14.75 -7.83
C TRP A 26 8.97 -13.26 -7.97
N CYS A 27 9.74 -12.59 -8.81
CA CYS A 27 9.59 -11.16 -9.10
C CYS A 27 9.27 -10.98 -10.57
N ALA A 28 8.13 -10.34 -10.85
CA ALA A 28 7.69 -10.08 -12.20
C ALA A 28 6.91 -8.77 -12.25
N TYR A 29 6.92 -8.15 -13.43
CA TYR A 29 5.99 -7.09 -13.79
C TYR A 29 4.86 -7.68 -14.64
N PRO A 30 3.65 -7.09 -14.60
CA PRO A 30 2.59 -7.46 -15.53
C PRO A 30 3.10 -7.35 -16.97
N LYS A 31 2.74 -8.32 -17.82
CA LYS A 31 3.21 -8.39 -19.22
C LYS A 31 2.94 -7.11 -20.00
N SER A 32 1.75 -6.53 -19.81
CA SER A 32 1.38 -5.26 -20.42
C SER A 32 1.71 -4.09 -19.49
N ASP A 33 0.85 -3.80 -18.52
CA ASP A 33 1.10 -2.84 -17.45
C ASP A 33 0.15 -3.10 -16.27
N TRP A 34 0.28 -2.30 -15.22
CA TRP A 34 -0.59 -2.39 -14.04
C TRP A 34 -2.04 -2.00 -14.34
N ASN A 35 -2.30 -1.08 -15.28
CA ASN A 35 -3.66 -0.66 -15.62
C ASN A 35 -4.43 -1.80 -16.29
N GLU A 36 -3.82 -2.52 -17.22
CA GLU A 36 -4.44 -3.68 -17.86
C GLU A 36 -4.69 -4.80 -16.86
N LEU A 37 -3.75 -5.06 -15.95
CA LEU A 37 -3.97 -6.02 -14.86
C LEU A 37 -5.22 -5.66 -14.04
N PHE A 38 -5.35 -4.42 -13.57
CA PHE A 38 -6.51 -4.02 -12.79
C PHE A 38 -7.82 -4.00 -13.59
N LYS A 39 -7.80 -3.61 -14.86
CA LYS A 39 -8.97 -3.72 -15.75
C LYS A 39 -9.47 -5.16 -15.85
N ASN A 40 -8.57 -6.13 -16.01
CA ASN A 40 -8.91 -7.54 -16.07
C ASN A 40 -9.44 -8.07 -14.72
N LEU A 41 -8.81 -7.67 -13.61
CA LEU A 41 -9.26 -8.06 -12.26
C LEU A 41 -10.65 -7.52 -11.90
N LEU A 42 -11.03 -6.37 -12.46
CA LEU A 42 -12.31 -5.70 -12.22
C LEU A 42 -13.37 -6.03 -13.28
N GLN A 43 -13.08 -6.95 -14.21
CA GLN A 43 -14.04 -7.32 -15.24
C GLN A 43 -15.32 -7.91 -14.62
N GLY A 44 -16.47 -7.37 -15.03
CA GLY A 44 -17.77 -7.78 -14.49
C GLY A 44 -18.13 -7.18 -13.13
N ILE A 45 -17.25 -6.36 -12.55
CA ILE A 45 -17.52 -5.58 -11.34
C ILE A 45 -17.99 -4.17 -11.74
N ASN A 46 -19.07 -3.69 -11.13
CA ASN A 46 -19.49 -2.30 -11.31
C ASN A 46 -18.51 -1.37 -10.59
N VAL A 47 -17.76 -0.58 -11.33
CA VAL A 47 -16.78 0.37 -10.79
C VAL A 47 -17.27 1.79 -11.05
N VAL A 48 -17.42 2.56 -9.98
CA VAL A 48 -17.74 3.99 -10.05
C VAL A 48 -16.44 4.77 -9.91
N TYR A 49 -16.06 5.48 -10.97
CA TYR A 49 -14.88 6.36 -11.00
C TYR A 49 -15.25 7.78 -10.59
N ASP A 50 -14.25 8.60 -10.30
CA ASP A 50 -14.41 10.00 -9.91
C ASP A 50 -15.38 10.21 -8.72
N ALA A 51 -15.42 9.21 -7.83
CA ALA A 51 -16.28 9.15 -6.66
C ALA A 51 -15.45 9.25 -5.38
N LEU A 52 -15.16 10.48 -4.95
CA LEU A 52 -14.42 10.68 -3.71
C LEU A 52 -15.36 10.52 -2.51
N VAL A 53 -15.05 9.57 -1.62
CA VAL A 53 -15.79 9.37 -0.37
C VAL A 53 -15.49 10.53 0.59
N SER A 54 -16.53 11.31 0.90
CA SER A 54 -16.46 12.42 1.86
C SER A 54 -16.72 11.92 3.28
N ASN A 55 -17.70 11.04 3.46
CA ASN A 55 -18.06 10.47 4.76
C ASN A 55 -18.66 9.05 4.63
N VAL A 56 -18.69 8.30 5.73
CA VAL A 56 -19.40 7.03 5.86
C VAL A 56 -20.30 7.10 7.09
N ASP A 57 -21.61 7.01 6.91
CA ASP A 57 -22.58 6.89 8.00
C ASP A 57 -22.76 5.40 8.31
N LEU A 58 -22.09 4.94 9.38
CA LEU A 58 -22.10 3.54 9.78
C LEU A 58 -23.44 3.10 10.39
N GLU A 59 -24.23 4.05 10.92
CA GLU A 59 -25.53 3.75 11.52
C GLU A 59 -26.59 3.57 10.43
N LYS A 60 -26.59 4.44 9.42
CA LYS A 60 -27.49 4.34 8.27
C LYS A 60 -27.03 3.38 7.18
N LYS A 61 -25.80 2.88 7.29
CA LYS A 61 -25.14 2.05 6.28
C LYS A 61 -25.02 2.74 4.93
N GLU A 62 -24.50 3.96 4.95
CA GLU A 62 -24.41 4.82 3.78
C GLU A 62 -22.97 5.34 3.56
N VAL A 63 -22.54 5.35 2.31
CA VAL A 63 -21.32 6.04 1.85
C VAL A 63 -21.74 7.32 1.16
N ILE A 64 -21.19 8.45 1.60
CA ILE A 64 -21.50 9.77 1.07
C ILE A 64 -20.30 10.23 0.23
N LEU A 65 -20.58 10.62 -1.00
CA LEU A 65 -19.58 11.17 -1.92
C LEU A 65 -19.47 12.68 -1.76
N ASP A 66 -18.37 13.26 -2.23
CA ASP A 66 -18.16 14.72 -2.28
C ASP A 66 -19.18 15.45 -3.18
N SER A 67 -19.70 14.76 -4.19
CA SER A 67 -20.82 15.22 -5.02
C SER A 67 -22.16 15.33 -4.27
N GLY A 68 -22.26 14.81 -3.05
CA GLY A 68 -23.50 14.71 -2.28
C GLY A 68 -24.33 13.46 -2.58
N THR A 69 -23.86 12.58 -3.48
CA THR A 69 -24.49 11.28 -3.74
C THR A 69 -24.34 10.35 -2.53
N THR A 70 -25.42 9.67 -2.15
CA THR A 70 -25.43 8.68 -1.07
C THR A 70 -25.64 7.28 -1.64
N ILE A 71 -24.82 6.32 -1.20
CA ILE A 71 -24.88 4.91 -1.61
C ILE A 71 -25.08 4.04 -0.38
N SER A 72 -26.20 3.33 -0.29
CA SER A 72 -26.46 2.37 0.80
C SER A 72 -25.76 1.04 0.56
N TYR A 73 -25.43 0.32 1.63
CA TYR A 73 -24.79 -1.00 1.56
C TYR A 73 -25.35 -1.99 2.58
N ASP A 74 -25.32 -3.28 2.23
CA ASP A 74 -25.52 -4.36 3.20
C ASP A 74 -24.22 -4.69 3.94
N MET A 75 -23.11 -4.65 3.21
CA MET A 75 -21.75 -4.92 3.67
C MET A 75 -20.78 -3.92 3.07
N LEU A 76 -19.90 -3.34 3.90
CA LEU A 76 -18.85 -2.42 3.47
C LEU A 76 -17.46 -3.03 3.71
N ILE A 77 -16.71 -3.31 2.65
CA ILE A 77 -15.25 -3.55 2.76
C ILE A 77 -14.55 -2.22 2.49
N SER A 78 -14.00 -1.61 3.53
CA SER A 78 -13.34 -0.29 3.44
C SER A 78 -11.83 -0.41 3.48
N THR A 79 -11.17 0.16 2.47
CA THR A 79 -9.70 0.34 2.45
C THR A 79 -9.27 1.73 2.92
N MET A 80 -10.20 2.53 3.46
CA MET A 80 -9.89 3.80 4.10
C MET A 80 -9.01 3.59 5.33
N SER A 81 -8.34 4.64 5.80
CA SER A 81 -7.65 4.59 7.09
C SER A 81 -8.66 4.25 8.19
N ILE A 82 -8.35 3.24 9.01
CA ILE A 82 -9.28 2.72 10.01
C ILE A 82 -9.70 3.80 11.02
N ASP A 83 -8.76 4.64 11.44
CA ASP A 83 -9.00 5.78 12.30
C ASP A 83 -9.93 6.82 11.64
N LYS A 84 -9.73 7.12 10.35
CA LYS A 84 -10.61 8.01 9.58
C LYS A 84 -12.01 7.47 9.43
N LEU A 85 -12.15 6.17 9.15
CA LEU A 85 -13.46 5.52 8.97
C LEU A 85 -14.34 5.68 10.21
N PHE A 86 -13.75 5.60 11.40
CA PHE A 86 -14.46 5.74 12.67
C PHE A 86 -14.47 7.18 13.23
N GLY A 87 -13.94 8.17 12.52
CA GLY A 87 -13.97 9.57 12.96
C GLY A 87 -12.93 9.94 14.04
N TYR A 88 -11.84 9.17 14.13
CA TYR A 88 -10.71 9.40 15.04
C TYR A 88 -11.00 9.41 16.56
N PRO A 89 -11.87 8.55 17.11
CA PRO A 89 -12.24 8.56 18.54
C PRO A 89 -11.05 8.36 19.49
N TYR A 90 -9.98 7.72 19.02
CA TYR A 90 -8.77 7.47 19.79
C TYR A 90 -7.56 8.31 19.33
N GLY A 91 -7.76 9.20 18.35
CA GLY A 91 -6.70 9.97 17.70
C GLY A 91 -6.24 9.38 16.36
N LYS A 92 -5.35 10.11 15.67
CA LYS A 92 -4.86 9.74 14.33
C LYS A 92 -3.70 8.77 14.40
N LEU A 93 -3.74 7.74 13.56
CA LEU A 93 -2.60 6.86 13.29
C LEU A 93 -1.55 7.63 12.48
N LYS A 94 -0.28 7.49 12.86
CA LYS A 94 0.83 8.23 12.24
C LYS A 94 1.28 7.54 10.96
N TYR A 95 1.68 8.29 9.96
CA TYR A 95 2.26 7.74 8.75
C TYR A 95 3.53 8.51 8.38
N SER A 96 4.31 7.90 7.51
CA SER A 96 5.41 8.54 6.79
C SER A 96 5.24 8.32 5.30
N GLY A 97 5.91 9.10 4.48
CA GLY A 97 5.84 8.97 3.03
C GLY A 97 6.93 9.76 2.34
N TYR A 98 6.66 10.07 1.08
CA TYR A 98 7.53 10.84 0.23
C TYR A 98 6.72 11.88 -0.49
N GLU A 99 7.27 13.07 -0.64
CA GLU A 99 6.92 13.95 -1.75
C GLU A 99 7.58 13.36 -3.01
N ILE A 100 6.78 13.11 -4.04
CA ILE A 100 7.23 12.48 -5.28
C ILE A 100 7.14 13.54 -6.38
N GLU A 101 8.30 13.99 -6.85
CA GLU A 101 8.42 15.01 -7.89
C GLU A 101 8.76 14.35 -9.23
N PRO A 102 7.84 14.33 -10.21
CA PRO A 102 8.13 13.83 -11.54
C PRO A 102 8.92 14.86 -12.36
N VAL A 103 9.98 14.39 -13.04
CA VAL A 103 10.81 15.22 -13.93
C VAL A 103 10.98 14.52 -15.27
N ILE A 104 10.76 15.27 -16.36
CA ILE A 104 11.03 14.80 -17.73
C ILE A 104 12.42 15.29 -18.14
N LEU A 105 13.24 14.39 -18.65
CA LEU A 105 14.57 14.70 -19.17
C LEU A 105 14.63 14.40 -20.66
N GLU A 106 15.31 15.26 -21.42
CA GLU A 106 15.59 15.12 -22.86
C GLU A 106 16.83 14.24 -23.15
N ARG A 107 17.10 13.30 -22.24
CA ARG A 107 18.20 12.32 -22.33
C ARG A 107 17.89 11.12 -21.46
N ASP A 108 18.59 10.02 -21.67
CA ASP A 108 18.60 8.91 -20.72
C ASP A 108 19.29 9.33 -19.41
N TYR A 109 18.84 8.73 -18.30
CA TYR A 109 19.32 9.06 -16.95
C TYR A 109 19.94 7.86 -16.24
N TYR A 110 19.37 6.66 -16.40
CA TYR A 110 19.87 5.46 -15.73
C TYR A 110 21.36 5.22 -15.99
N GLY A 111 22.09 4.93 -14.91
CA GLY A 111 23.43 4.35 -15.00
C GLY A 111 23.36 2.85 -15.26
N GLU A 112 24.51 2.20 -15.39
CA GLU A 112 24.59 0.75 -15.53
C GLU A 112 25.48 0.13 -14.44
N PHE A 113 25.08 -1.05 -13.96
CA PHE A 113 25.88 -1.89 -13.07
C PHE A 113 25.82 -3.34 -13.57
N ASN A 114 26.96 -3.99 -13.76
CA ASN A 114 27.05 -5.34 -14.36
C ASN A 114 26.23 -5.48 -15.66
N SER A 115 26.32 -4.49 -16.55
CA SER A 115 25.58 -4.43 -17.84
C SER A 115 24.05 -4.48 -17.69
N LYS A 116 23.53 -4.06 -16.53
CA LYS A 116 22.09 -3.89 -16.27
C LYS A 116 21.81 -2.44 -15.91
N PRO A 117 20.68 -1.86 -16.37
CA PRO A 117 20.32 -0.50 -16.03
C PRO A 117 19.98 -0.39 -14.54
N ILE A 118 20.39 0.72 -13.92
CA ILE A 118 20.06 1.05 -12.54
C ILE A 118 18.70 1.74 -12.54
N SER A 119 17.70 1.08 -11.96
CA SER A 119 16.34 1.62 -11.91
C SER A 119 16.08 2.56 -10.74
N MET A 120 16.79 2.37 -9.64
CA MET A 120 16.62 3.11 -8.41
C MET A 120 17.99 3.46 -7.84
N THR A 121 18.23 4.75 -7.63
CA THR A 121 19.44 5.26 -6.99
C THR A 121 19.08 5.83 -5.62
N TYR A 122 19.71 5.32 -4.58
CA TYR A 122 19.49 5.74 -3.19
C TYR A 122 20.56 6.74 -2.76
N PHE A 123 20.16 7.75 -1.98
CA PHE A 123 21.03 8.81 -1.47
C PHE A 123 21.00 8.76 0.07
N PRO A 124 21.88 7.97 0.71
CA PRO A 124 21.89 7.80 2.17
C PRO A 124 22.53 8.98 2.92
N GLU A 125 23.27 9.84 2.24
CA GLU A 125 23.99 10.96 2.84
C GLU A 125 23.03 12.05 3.32
N LYS A 126 23.32 12.64 4.48
CA LYS A 126 22.44 13.61 5.15
C LYS A 126 22.27 14.94 4.40
N ASP A 127 23.22 15.27 3.55
CA ASP A 127 23.25 16.50 2.75
C ASP A 127 22.37 16.40 1.48
N HIS A 128 21.91 15.21 1.12
CA HIS A 128 20.90 15.03 0.09
C HIS A 128 19.48 15.14 0.67
N ILE A 129 18.65 15.97 0.03
CA ILE A 129 17.24 16.16 0.42
C ILE A 129 16.40 14.96 -0.03
N GLN A 130 16.70 14.41 -1.21
CA GLN A 130 16.05 13.22 -1.74
C GLN A 130 16.61 11.96 -1.08
N ALA A 131 15.74 10.98 -0.84
CA ALA A 131 16.16 9.64 -0.41
C ALA A 131 16.40 8.72 -1.60
N ARG A 132 15.69 8.94 -2.71
CA ARG A 132 15.76 8.10 -3.90
C ARG A 132 15.41 8.86 -5.17
N ILE A 133 16.06 8.48 -6.27
CA ILE A 133 15.61 8.78 -7.63
C ILE A 133 15.28 7.47 -8.34
N THR A 134 14.13 7.42 -9.00
CA THR A 134 13.65 6.25 -9.74
C THR A 134 13.52 6.59 -11.23
N ASP A 135 14.18 5.84 -12.10
CA ASP A 135 14.07 5.96 -13.56
C ASP A 135 13.14 4.87 -14.10
N TYR A 136 11.97 5.29 -14.61
CA TYR A 136 10.95 4.33 -15.02
C TYR A 136 11.24 3.62 -16.34
N LYS A 137 12.06 4.25 -17.21
CA LYS A 137 12.44 3.68 -18.52
C LYS A 137 13.25 2.41 -18.35
N SER A 138 14.03 2.31 -17.28
CA SER A 138 14.82 1.12 -16.96
C SER A 138 13.97 -0.13 -16.63
N PHE A 139 12.74 0.01 -16.14
CA PHE A 139 11.85 -1.12 -15.83
C PHE A 139 11.14 -1.67 -17.06
N GLN A 140 10.89 -0.80 -18.06
CA GLN A 140 10.11 -1.15 -19.24
C GLN A 140 11.01 -1.21 -20.47
N LYS A 141 11.27 -2.42 -20.98
CA LYS A 141 11.89 -2.63 -22.30
C LYS A 141 10.88 -2.51 -23.45
N LYS A 142 9.80 -1.75 -23.27
CA LYS A 142 8.83 -1.50 -24.35
C LYS A 142 9.39 -0.45 -25.30
N GLU A 143 9.02 -0.55 -26.57
CA GLU A 143 9.30 0.51 -27.53
C GLU A 143 8.69 1.81 -27.02
N THR A 144 9.53 2.82 -26.88
CA THR A 144 9.09 4.17 -26.50
C THR A 144 8.30 4.72 -27.68
N LEU A 145 7.08 5.23 -27.42
CA LEU A 145 6.31 5.94 -28.45
C LEU A 145 7.21 7.01 -29.10
N GLU A 146 7.07 7.23 -30.40
CA GLU A 146 7.91 8.18 -31.15
C GLU A 146 7.98 9.55 -30.46
N THR A 147 6.86 10.04 -29.92
CA THR A 147 6.74 11.31 -29.18
C THR A 147 7.66 11.42 -27.94
N TYR A 148 8.14 10.31 -27.40
CA TYR A 148 8.99 10.24 -26.21
C TYR A 148 10.38 9.67 -26.50
N GLN A 149 10.73 9.46 -27.77
CA GLN A 149 12.09 9.06 -28.13
C GLN A 149 13.11 10.10 -27.65
N GLY A 150 14.24 9.62 -27.12
CA GLY A 150 15.27 10.48 -26.53
C GLY A 150 14.93 11.05 -25.14
N ARG A 151 13.74 10.76 -24.60
CA ARG A 151 13.31 11.24 -23.28
C ARG A 151 13.26 10.13 -22.24
N THR A 152 13.31 10.52 -20.96
CA THR A 152 12.95 9.66 -19.83
C THR A 152 12.15 10.45 -18.79
N ILE A 153 11.39 9.72 -17.96
CA ILE A 153 10.71 10.25 -16.79
C ILE A 153 11.38 9.64 -15.56
N ILE A 154 11.83 10.52 -14.68
CA ILE A 154 12.31 10.14 -13.35
C ILE A 154 11.36 10.66 -12.28
N THR A 155 11.38 10.05 -11.11
CA THR A 155 10.80 10.65 -9.90
C THR A 155 11.88 10.87 -8.86
N ILE A 156 11.89 12.08 -8.29
CA ILE A 156 12.70 12.43 -7.13
C ILE A 156 11.81 12.26 -5.88
N GLU A 157 12.21 11.38 -4.97
CA GLU A 157 11.45 11.04 -3.77
C GLU A 157 12.12 11.67 -2.54
N LYS A 158 11.44 12.65 -1.94
CA LYS A 158 11.91 13.38 -0.75
C LYS A 158 11.10 12.94 0.47
N PRO A 159 11.71 12.48 1.58
CA PRO A 159 10.98 12.09 2.77
C PRO A 159 10.01 13.18 3.23
N SER A 160 8.76 12.80 3.51
CA SER A 160 7.71 13.73 3.92
C SER A 160 6.77 13.07 4.93
N HIS A 161 6.23 13.89 5.85
CA HIS A 161 5.18 13.50 6.79
C HIS A 161 3.78 13.90 6.32
N GLN A 162 3.66 14.59 5.19
CA GLN A 162 2.36 14.99 4.65
C GLN A 162 1.66 13.86 3.89
N GLN A 163 2.44 12.97 3.27
CA GLN A 163 1.92 11.82 2.52
C GLN A 163 1.87 10.57 3.39
N GLU A 164 0.69 9.98 3.51
CA GLU A 164 0.45 8.82 4.39
C GLU A 164 0.66 7.49 3.65
N PHE A 165 1.91 7.16 3.30
CA PHE A 165 2.23 5.95 2.54
C PHE A 165 2.58 4.74 3.40
N TYR A 166 3.36 4.94 4.47
CA TYR A 166 3.93 3.91 5.32
C TYR A 166 3.40 4.06 6.74
N PRO A 167 2.64 3.09 7.26
CA PRO A 167 2.25 3.03 8.67
C PRO A 167 3.49 3.10 9.57
N SER A 168 3.45 3.95 10.60
CA SER A 168 4.49 3.98 11.61
C SER A 168 4.52 2.68 12.41
N ASN A 169 5.72 2.13 12.60
CA ASN A 169 5.92 0.93 13.40
C ASN A 169 6.51 1.30 14.76
N ASP A 170 5.67 1.84 15.64
CA ASP A 170 6.01 2.20 17.01
C ASP A 170 4.94 1.70 18.00
N SER A 171 5.30 1.64 19.28
CA SER A 171 4.44 1.09 20.33
C SER A 171 3.19 1.94 20.62
N GLU A 172 3.23 3.24 20.32
CA GLU A 172 2.08 4.14 20.49
C GLU A 172 1.01 3.82 19.44
N ASN A 173 1.41 3.71 18.17
CA ASN A 173 0.50 3.36 17.07
C ASN A 173 0.05 1.90 17.13
N ALA A 174 0.86 0.98 17.67
CA ALA A 174 0.43 -0.39 17.90
C ALA A 174 -0.75 -0.47 18.87
N LYS A 175 -0.66 0.21 20.03
CA LYS A 175 -1.77 0.29 21.00
C LYS A 175 -2.99 1.01 20.45
N LEU A 176 -2.77 2.05 19.63
CA LEU A 176 -3.86 2.78 19.00
C LEU A 176 -4.60 1.90 17.98
N LEU A 177 -3.86 1.14 17.18
CA LEU A 177 -4.42 0.18 16.23
C LEU A 177 -5.25 -0.90 16.94
N GLU A 178 -4.78 -1.45 18.06
CA GLU A 178 -5.52 -2.46 18.83
C GLU A 178 -6.93 -1.97 19.17
N LYS A 179 -7.06 -0.75 19.72
CA LYS A 179 -8.36 -0.12 20.01
C LYS A 179 -9.23 0.04 18.77
N TYR A 180 -8.63 0.38 17.63
CA TYR A 180 -9.36 0.51 16.38
C TYR A 180 -9.83 -0.83 15.81
N LEU A 181 -9.05 -1.90 15.96
CA LEU A 181 -9.46 -3.25 15.55
C LEU A 181 -10.57 -3.79 16.45
N GLU A 182 -10.50 -3.53 17.76
CA GLU A 182 -11.58 -3.84 18.71
C GLU A 182 -12.87 -3.10 18.33
N LEU A 183 -12.79 -1.80 18.04
CA LEU A 183 -13.92 -1.01 17.56
C LEU A 183 -14.47 -1.58 16.25
N ALA A 184 -13.61 -1.85 15.26
CA ALA A 184 -14.03 -2.43 13.99
C ALA A 184 -14.74 -3.78 14.14
N ALA A 185 -14.32 -4.61 15.10
CA ALA A 185 -14.95 -5.89 15.39
C ALA A 185 -16.38 -5.76 15.95
N THR A 186 -16.77 -4.60 16.48
CA THR A 186 -18.16 -4.34 16.90
C THR A 186 -19.12 -4.11 15.74
N HIS A 187 -18.61 -3.74 14.55
CA HIS A 187 -19.42 -3.48 13.37
C HIS A 187 -19.51 -4.73 12.47
N LYS A 188 -20.60 -5.49 12.61
CA LYS A 188 -20.80 -6.73 11.84
C LYS A 188 -20.97 -6.50 10.33
N ASP A 189 -21.34 -5.30 9.91
CA ASP A 189 -21.62 -4.96 8.51
C ASP A 189 -20.45 -4.25 7.83
N VAL A 190 -19.30 -4.13 8.52
CA VAL A 190 -18.13 -3.38 8.05
C VAL A 190 -16.87 -4.20 8.25
N ILE A 191 -16.02 -4.24 7.23
CA ILE A 191 -14.72 -4.91 7.25
C ILE A 191 -13.67 -3.89 6.82
N THR A 192 -12.72 -3.57 7.69
CA THR A 192 -11.56 -2.77 7.29
C THR A 192 -10.50 -3.65 6.65
N PHE A 193 -9.87 -3.17 5.58
CA PHE A 193 -8.96 -3.99 4.79
C PHE A 193 -7.80 -3.21 4.17
N GLY A 194 -6.77 -3.94 3.75
CA GLY A 194 -5.62 -3.38 3.04
C GLY A 194 -4.71 -2.52 3.92
N ARG A 195 -3.84 -1.76 3.25
CA ARG A 195 -2.72 -1.04 3.90
C ARG A 195 -3.17 -0.06 4.98
N LYS A 196 -4.16 0.77 4.67
CA LYS A 196 -4.69 1.80 5.57
C LYS A 196 -5.77 1.26 6.51
N GLY A 197 -6.64 0.36 6.03
CA GLY A 197 -7.71 -0.22 6.85
C GLY A 197 -7.23 -1.19 7.92
N LEU A 198 -6.05 -1.79 7.76
CA LEU A 198 -5.42 -2.66 8.76
C LEU A 198 -4.09 -2.12 9.28
N TYR A 199 -3.77 -0.87 8.93
CA TYR A 199 -2.56 -0.15 9.33
C TYR A 199 -1.31 -1.04 9.28
N LYS A 200 -1.00 -1.50 8.07
CA LYS A 200 0.10 -2.43 7.81
C LYS A 200 0.73 -2.15 6.45
N TYR A 201 2.05 -2.07 6.38
CA TYR A 201 2.73 -2.01 5.09
C TYR A 201 2.56 -3.35 4.35
N LEU A 202 2.08 -3.29 3.11
CA LEU A 202 1.77 -4.45 2.28
C LEU A 202 2.39 -4.33 0.90
N THR A 203 2.93 -5.44 0.40
CA THR A 203 3.23 -5.70 -1.01
C THR A 203 2.02 -6.36 -1.70
N THR A 204 2.04 -6.48 -3.03
CA THR A 204 0.92 -7.06 -3.79
C THR A 204 0.63 -8.52 -3.39
N ASP A 205 1.67 -9.35 -3.26
CA ASP A 205 1.57 -10.75 -2.81
C ASP A 205 0.96 -10.86 -1.41
N THR A 206 1.42 -10.05 -0.45
CA THR A 206 0.84 -10.04 0.90
C THR A 206 -0.61 -9.56 0.91
N THR A 207 -0.97 -8.61 0.05
CA THR A 207 -2.35 -8.14 -0.08
C THR A 207 -3.26 -9.23 -0.63
N THR A 208 -2.80 -9.97 -1.64
CA THR A 208 -3.52 -11.15 -2.17
C THR A 208 -3.68 -12.23 -1.11
N GLU A 209 -2.63 -12.53 -0.35
CA GLU A 209 -2.70 -13.53 0.72
C GLU A 209 -3.71 -13.12 1.80
N MET A 210 -3.70 -11.84 2.20
CA MET A 210 -4.67 -11.31 3.17
C MET A 210 -6.11 -11.44 2.66
N ALA A 211 -6.34 -11.22 1.37
CA ALA A 211 -7.67 -11.36 0.77
C ALA A 211 -8.13 -12.83 0.81
N LEU A 212 -7.24 -13.78 0.54
CA LEU A 212 -7.53 -15.22 0.66
C LEU A 212 -7.80 -15.64 2.11
N ARG A 213 -7.12 -15.03 3.08
CA ARG A 213 -7.43 -15.26 4.51
C ARG A 213 -8.81 -14.70 4.86
N LEU A 214 -9.15 -13.50 4.40
CA LEU A 214 -10.46 -12.88 4.64
C LEU A 214 -11.59 -13.68 4.02
N GLN A 215 -11.39 -14.22 2.81
CA GLN A 215 -12.37 -15.04 2.10
C GLN A 215 -12.90 -16.20 2.95
N LYS A 216 -12.08 -16.76 3.85
CA LYS A 216 -12.48 -17.87 4.73
C LYS A 216 -13.50 -17.45 5.80
N TYR A 217 -13.53 -16.17 6.17
CA TYR A 217 -14.44 -15.62 7.19
C TYR A 217 -15.61 -14.87 6.58
N PHE A 218 -15.47 -14.38 5.34
CA PHE A 218 -16.44 -13.53 4.69
C PHE A 218 -17.88 -14.11 4.66
N PRO A 219 -18.12 -15.40 4.35
CA PRO A 219 -19.47 -15.96 4.30
C PRO A 219 -20.25 -15.84 5.60
N ASP A 220 -19.57 -15.96 6.74
CA ASP A 220 -20.18 -15.99 8.07
C ASP A 220 -19.91 -14.71 8.89
N TRP A 221 -19.30 -13.68 8.27
CA TRP A 221 -18.75 -12.52 9.00
C TRP A 221 -19.78 -11.80 9.88
N GLN A 222 -21.00 -11.63 9.37
CA GLN A 222 -22.09 -10.97 10.08
C GLN A 222 -22.59 -11.78 11.28
N GLU A 223 -22.44 -13.11 11.24
CA GLU A 223 -22.87 -14.05 12.29
C GLU A 223 -21.81 -14.25 13.38
N LEU A 224 -20.55 -13.92 13.09
CA LEU A 224 -19.49 -13.96 14.09
C LEU A 224 -19.82 -13.05 15.28
N ASN A 225 -19.43 -13.44 16.49
CA ASN A 225 -19.44 -12.52 17.62
C ASN A 225 -18.22 -11.55 17.52
N VAL A 226 -18.20 -10.52 18.37
CA VAL A 226 -17.14 -9.50 18.37
C VAL A 226 -15.75 -10.11 18.56
N ALA A 227 -15.59 -11.07 19.48
CA ALA A 227 -14.30 -11.71 19.74
C ALA A 227 -13.82 -12.50 18.50
N SER A 228 -14.71 -13.25 17.84
CA SER A 228 -14.39 -13.98 16.62
C SER A 228 -14.04 -13.08 15.45
N ARG A 229 -14.67 -11.89 15.31
CA ARG A 229 -14.25 -10.89 14.32
C ARG A 229 -12.88 -10.30 14.63
N LEU A 230 -12.58 -10.03 15.90
CA LEU A 230 -11.27 -9.55 16.31
C LEU A 230 -10.16 -10.57 16.01
N ASP A 231 -10.42 -11.85 16.30
CA ASP A 231 -9.50 -12.94 15.94
C ASP A 231 -9.32 -13.05 14.43
N ALA A 232 -10.40 -12.92 13.66
CA ALA A 232 -10.33 -12.88 12.20
C ALA A 232 -9.47 -11.71 11.72
N TYR A 233 -9.61 -10.50 12.27
CA TYR A 233 -8.74 -9.37 11.96
C TYR A 233 -7.27 -9.68 12.22
N ASN A 234 -6.95 -10.31 13.35
CA ASN A 234 -5.58 -10.70 13.68
C ASN A 234 -5.00 -11.71 12.68
N ILE A 235 -5.80 -12.69 12.25
CA ILE A 235 -5.39 -13.72 11.28
C ILE A 235 -5.23 -13.11 9.89
N VAL A 236 -6.21 -12.33 9.44
CA VAL A 236 -6.20 -11.66 8.14
C VAL A 236 -5.00 -10.73 8.07
N ARG A 237 -4.82 -9.84 9.06
CA ARG A 237 -3.68 -8.94 9.13
C ARG A 237 -2.36 -9.71 9.19
N GLY A 238 -2.28 -10.73 10.03
CA GLY A 238 -1.09 -11.53 10.32
C GLY A 238 0.10 -10.71 10.86
N ASN A 239 1.26 -11.35 11.00
CA ASN A 239 2.44 -10.75 11.63
C ASN A 239 3.43 -10.12 10.63
N TRP A 240 4.58 -9.63 11.10
CA TRP A 240 5.57 -8.96 10.25
C TRP A 240 6.51 -9.91 9.48
N ASN A 241 6.38 -11.23 9.69
CA ASN A 241 7.15 -12.28 9.02
C ASN A 241 6.41 -12.89 7.81
N ASN A 242 5.19 -12.42 7.51
CA ASN A 242 4.41 -12.84 6.34
C ASN A 242 5.08 -12.40 5.03
#